data_AF-A0A8T4S4U7-F1
#
_entry.id   AF-A0A8T4S4U7-F1
#
_cell.length_a   1.000
_cell.length_b   1.000
_cell.length_c   1.000
_cell.angle_alpha   90.00
_cell.angle_beta   90.00
_cell.angle_gamma   90.00
#
_symmetry.space_group_name_H-M   'P 1'
#
loop_
_entity.id
_entity.type
_entity.pdbx_description
1 polymer ?
#
loop_
_entity_poly.entity_id
_entity_poly.type
_entity_poly.pdbx_seq_one_letter_code
_entity_poly.pdbx_strand_id
1 'polypeptide(L)'
;MSADVLQTAKKDLANIGIVFIALCIIFKISFINEPLLSIARIAFSFLWMFVIPGISISYFFFMKSKFIVRFFLGFGIGAAVIGIESYYAGMLGLHIKYHGIILPVLTTIITWLLIFIKKPSDSSS
;
A
#
# COMPACT_ATOMS: atom_id res chain seq x y z
N MET A 1 -1.69 6.97 -19.96
CA MET A 1 -2.01 7.01 -18.51
C MET A 1 -2.01 5.62 -17.89
N SER A 2 -2.96 4.72 -18.20
CA SER A 2 -3.00 3.38 -17.59
C SER A 2 -1.75 2.54 -17.87
N ALA A 3 -1.21 2.58 -19.10
CA ALA A 3 0.04 1.90 -19.45
C ALA A 3 1.26 2.46 -18.70
N ASP A 4 1.34 3.78 -18.54
CA ASP A 4 2.45 4.46 -17.83
C ASP A 4 2.41 4.13 -16.33
N VAL A 5 1.21 4.12 -15.73
CA VAL A 5 0.98 3.69 -14.35
C VAL A 5 1.39 2.24 -14.18
N LEU A 6 1.00 1.35 -15.10
CA LEU A 6 1.37 -0.07 -15.02
C LEU A 6 2.88 -0.27 -15.13
N GLN A 7 3.55 0.45 -16.03
CA GLN A 7 5.02 0.38 -16.16
C GLN A 7 5.72 0.89 -14.89
N THR A 8 5.20 1.97 -14.31
CA THR A 8 5.72 2.53 -13.05
C THR A 8 5.48 1.57 -11.89
N ALA A 9 4.30 0.98 -11.79
CA ALA A 9 3.96 -0.02 -10.77
C ALA A 9 4.85 -1.26 -10.86
N LYS A 10 5.16 -1.74 -12.08
CA LYS A 10 6.11 -2.84 -12.27
C LYS A 10 7.51 -2.50 -11.76
N LYS A 11 8.00 -1.27 -12.00
CA LYS A 11 9.30 -0.81 -11.47
C LYS A 11 9.26 -0.68 -9.95
N ASP A 12 8.18 -0.10 -9.43
CA ASP A 12 7.99 0.09 -7.99
C ASP A 12 7.85 -1.23 -7.24
N LEU A 13 7.36 -2.30 -7.87
CA LEU A 13 7.30 -3.63 -7.26
C LEU A 13 8.69 -4.15 -6.85
N ALA A 14 9.70 -3.92 -7.68
CA ALA A 14 11.08 -4.26 -7.33
C ALA A 14 11.56 -3.44 -6.12
N ASN A 15 11.24 -2.15 -6.08
CA ASN A 15 11.59 -1.28 -4.96
C ASN A 15 10.85 -1.69 -3.67
N ILE A 16 9.59 -2.10 -3.75
CA ILE A 16 8.84 -2.64 -2.61
C ILE A 16 9.50 -3.94 -2.11
N GLY A 17 10.00 -4.79 -3.01
CA GLY A 17 10.79 -5.97 -2.63
C GLY A 17 12.07 -5.61 -1.86
N ILE A 18 12.78 -4.56 -2.27
CA ILE A 18 13.95 -4.05 -1.54
C ILE A 18 13.53 -3.55 -0.16
N VAL A 19 12.44 -2.77 -0.06
CA VAL A 19 11.90 -2.30 1.23
C VAL A 19 11.51 -3.47 2.12
N PHE A 20 10.91 -4.53 1.57
CA PHE A 20 10.56 -5.74 2.33
C PHE A 20 11.79 -6.38 2.96
N ILE A 21 12.86 -6.56 2.19
CA ILE A 21 14.13 -7.10 2.71
C ILE A 21 14.70 -6.19 3.78
N ALA A 22 14.71 -4.87 3.56
CA ALA A 22 15.18 -3.91 4.54
C ALA A 22 14.38 -3.99 5.86
N LEU A 23 13.04 -4.07 5.79
CA LEU A 23 12.18 -4.25 6.97
C LEU A 23 12.46 -5.58 7.68
N CYS A 24 12.65 -6.68 6.94
CA CYS A 24 13.02 -7.96 7.53
C CYS A 24 14.35 -7.88 8.29
N ILE A 25 15.35 -7.18 7.75
CA ILE A 25 16.64 -6.98 8.44
C ILE A 25 16.44 -6.15 9.71
N ILE A 26 15.74 -5.02 9.61
CA ILE A 26 15.46 -4.14 10.75
C ILE A 26 14.74 -4.91 11.86
N PHE A 27 13.67 -5.62 11.52
CA PHE A 27 12.92 -6.42 12.48
C PHE A 27 13.71 -7.63 13.01
N LYS A 28 14.60 -8.24 12.21
CA LYS A 28 15.46 -9.30 12.73
C LYS A 28 16.44 -8.79 13.79
N ILE A 29 16.95 -7.57 13.61
CA ILE A 29 17.81 -6.91 14.60
C ILE A 29 17.00 -6.58 15.86
N SER A 30 15.78 -6.04 15.72
CA SER A 30 14.92 -5.70 16.86
C SER A 30 14.40 -6.94 17.61
N PHE A 31 14.09 -8.02 16.89
CA PHE A 31 13.52 -9.26 17.41
C PHE A 31 14.49 -10.43 17.19
N ILE A 32 15.66 -10.34 17.83
CA ILE A 32 16.78 -11.27 17.57
C ILE A 32 16.40 -12.74 17.81
N ASN A 33 15.52 -13.01 18.76
CA ASN A 33 15.09 -14.35 19.16
C ASN A 33 13.96 -14.93 18.29
N GLU A 34 13.32 -14.12 17.43
CA GLU A 34 12.21 -14.59 16.60
C GLU A 34 12.70 -15.31 15.34
N PRO A 35 12.02 -16.37 14.87
CA PRO A 35 12.36 -17.03 13.63
C PRO A 35 12.10 -16.10 12.43
N LEU A 36 12.91 -16.26 11.39
CA LEU A 36 12.85 -15.40 10.19
C LEU A 36 11.45 -15.38 9.55
N LEU A 37 10.71 -16.49 9.62
CA LEU A 37 9.35 -16.58 9.08
C LEU A 37 8.36 -15.65 9.81
N SER A 38 8.47 -15.52 11.13
CA SER A 38 7.63 -14.60 11.92
C SER A 38 7.92 -13.15 11.52
N ILE A 39 9.19 -12.81 11.38
CA ILE A 39 9.64 -11.47 10.97
C ILE A 39 9.15 -11.14 9.55
N ALA A 40 9.34 -12.06 8.61
CA ALA A 40 8.86 -11.92 7.24
C ALA A 40 7.34 -11.72 7.19
N ARG A 41 6.58 -12.46 8.01
CA ARG A 41 5.13 -12.29 8.11
C ARG A 41 4.74 -10.91 8.63
N ILE A 42 5.42 -10.39 9.64
CA ILE A 42 5.15 -9.05 10.18
C ILE A 42 5.47 -7.98 9.14
N ALA A 43 6.67 -8.03 8.53
CA ALA A 43 7.07 -7.11 7.47
C ALA A 43 6.09 -7.13 6.29
N PHE A 44 5.65 -8.32 5.88
CA PHE A 44 4.68 -8.48 4.81
C PHE A 44 3.32 -7.89 5.21
N SER A 45 2.87 -8.12 6.44
CA SER A 45 1.61 -7.57 6.95
C SER A 45 1.62 -6.04 6.93
N PHE A 46 2.74 -5.40 7.30
CA PHE A 46 2.91 -3.95 7.20
C PHE A 46 2.81 -3.45 5.75
N LEU A 47 3.52 -4.11 4.82
CA LEU A 47 3.48 -3.73 3.42
C LEU A 47 2.09 -3.91 2.82
N TRP A 48 1.47 -5.05 3.11
CA TRP A 48 0.13 -5.40 2.65
C TRP A 48 -0.91 -4.41 3.15
N MET A 49 -0.91 -4.15 4.44
CA MET A 49 -1.97 -3.39 5.07
C MET A 49 -1.86 -1.89 4.78
N PHE A 50 -0.65 -1.33 4.63
CA PHE A 50 -0.47 0.12 4.53
C PHE A 50 0.20 0.56 3.24
N VAL A 51 1.30 -0.10 2.84
CA VAL A 51 2.12 0.37 1.71
C VAL A 51 1.45 0.11 0.37
N ILE A 52 0.90 -1.10 0.15
CA ILE A 52 0.24 -1.45 -1.11
C ILE A 52 -0.97 -0.55 -1.40
N PRO A 53 -1.97 -0.43 -0.51
CA PRO A 53 -3.11 0.45 -0.75
C PRO A 53 -2.67 1.92 -0.85
N GLY A 54 -1.75 2.33 0.02
CA GLY A 54 -1.22 3.69 0.03
C GLY A 54 -0.49 4.12 -1.25
N ILE A 55 0.43 3.28 -1.74
CA ILE A 55 1.13 3.51 -3.02
C ILE A 55 0.14 3.49 -4.18
N SER A 56 -0.84 2.58 -4.17
CA SER A 56 -1.87 2.53 -5.20
C SER A 56 -2.60 3.88 -5.30
N ILE A 57 -2.98 4.47 -4.17
CA ILE A 57 -3.62 5.80 -4.13
C ILE A 57 -2.64 6.89 -4.61
N SER A 58 -1.37 6.77 -4.24
CA SER A 58 -0.35 7.73 -4.66
C SER A 58 -0.15 7.79 -6.18
N TYR A 59 -0.48 6.74 -6.95
CA TYR A 59 -0.44 6.80 -8.41
C TYR A 59 -1.45 7.76 -9.01
N PHE A 60 -2.53 8.08 -8.29
CA PHE A 60 -3.51 9.04 -8.76
C PHE A 60 -3.01 10.48 -8.67
N PHE A 61 -2.32 10.82 -7.57
CA PHE A 61 -1.94 12.20 -7.25
C PHE A 61 -0.45 12.52 -7.52
N PHE A 62 0.42 11.52 -7.40
CA PHE A 62 1.89 11.68 -7.37
C PHE A 62 2.61 10.77 -8.37
N MET A 63 1.95 10.43 -9.49
CA MET A 63 2.50 9.53 -10.53
C MET A 63 3.89 9.97 -11.01
N LYS A 64 4.10 11.27 -11.24
CA LYS A 64 5.36 11.82 -11.75
C LYS A 64 6.47 11.94 -10.69
N SER A 65 6.15 11.71 -9.42
CA SER A 65 7.12 11.83 -8.32
C SER A 65 8.11 10.65 -8.31
N LYS A 66 9.16 10.72 -7.49
CA LYS A 66 10.07 9.58 -7.28
C LYS A 66 9.40 8.53 -6.37
N PHE A 67 9.82 7.27 -6.50
CA PHE A 67 9.31 6.17 -5.66
C PHE A 67 9.37 6.50 -4.17
N ILE A 68 10.48 7.10 -3.70
CA ILE A 68 10.65 7.42 -2.27
C ILE A 68 9.56 8.35 -1.74
N VAL A 69 9.13 9.32 -2.55
CA VAL A 69 8.05 10.27 -2.19
C VAL A 69 6.71 9.53 -2.18
N ARG A 70 6.44 8.73 -3.21
CA ARG A 70 5.24 7.88 -3.27
C ARG A 70 5.18 6.89 -2.11
N PHE A 71 6.32 6.35 -1.69
CA PHE A 71 6.40 5.39 -0.60
C PHE A 71 6.03 6.05 0.73
N PHE A 72 6.67 7.15 1.10
CA PHE A 72 6.39 7.81 2.38
C PHE A 72 5.01 8.47 2.43
N LEU A 73 4.62 9.20 1.39
CA LEU A 73 3.27 9.79 1.31
C LEU A 73 2.21 8.71 1.18
N GLY A 74 2.44 7.71 0.33
CA GLY A 74 1.56 6.57 0.16
C GLY A 74 1.37 5.82 1.46
N PHE A 75 2.44 5.49 2.18
CA PHE A 75 2.33 4.87 3.50
C PHE A 75 1.48 5.68 4.47
N GLY A 76 1.69 7.00 4.55
CA GLY A 76 0.86 7.89 5.38
C GLY A 76 -0.61 7.88 4.97
N ILE A 77 -0.90 7.97 3.67
CA ILE A 77 -2.26 7.90 3.12
C ILE A 77 -2.90 6.53 3.41
N GLY A 78 -2.17 5.44 3.17
CA GLY A 78 -2.64 4.08 3.40
C GLY A 78 -2.94 3.82 4.86
N ALA A 79 -2.06 4.26 5.77
CA ALA A 79 -2.29 4.17 7.21
C ALA A 79 -3.53 4.97 7.64
N ALA A 80 -3.70 6.19 7.14
CA ALA A 80 -4.86 7.02 7.45
C ALA A 80 -6.17 6.40 6.92
N VAL A 81 -6.19 6.00 5.65
CA VAL A 81 -7.37 5.41 5.01
C VAL A 81 -7.77 4.11 5.69
N ILE A 82 -6.83 3.18 5.84
CA ILE A 82 -7.10 1.88 6.46
C ILE A 82 -7.47 2.03 7.93
N GLY A 83 -6.87 2.98 8.66
CA GLY A 83 -7.25 3.28 10.03
C GLY A 83 -8.69 3.79 10.14
N ILE A 84 -9.07 4.74 9.28
CA ILE A 84 -10.43 5.28 9.23
C ILE A 84 -11.43 4.20 8.82
N GLU A 85 -11.14 3.45 7.76
CA GLU A 85 -11.98 2.35 7.29
C GLU A 85 -12.15 1.28 8.37
N SER A 86 -11.08 0.91 9.09
CA SER A 86 -11.13 -0.08 10.17
C SER A 86 -12.03 0.40 11.31
N TYR A 87 -11.96 1.69 11.67
CA TYR A 87 -12.83 2.28 12.68
C TYR A 87 -14.30 2.18 12.30
N TYR A 88 -14.66 2.66 11.10
CA TYR A 88 -16.05 2.63 10.64
C TYR A 88 -16.57 1.21 10.38
N ALA A 89 -15.74 0.33 9.81
CA ALA A 89 -16.09 -1.06 9.62
C ALA A 89 -16.35 -1.77 10.96
N GLY A 90 -15.55 -1.46 11.98
CA GLY A 90 -15.77 -1.92 13.35
C GLY A 90 -17.13 -1.49 13.91
N MET A 91 -17.52 -0.22 13.72
CA MET A 91 -18.83 0.28 14.15
C MET A 91 -20.00 -0.38 13.40
N LEU A 92 -19.81 -0.75 12.14
CA LEU A 92 -20.80 -1.47 11.33
C LEU A 92 -20.90 -2.96 11.68
N GLY A 93 -20.12 -3.45 12.64
CA GLY A 93 -20.13 -4.84 13.10
C GLY A 93 -19.23 -5.78 12.31
N LEU A 94 -18.37 -5.26 11.41
CA LEU A 94 -17.37 -6.10 10.76
C LEU A 94 -16.30 -6.49 11.79
N HIS A 95 -16.13 -7.79 12.00
CA HIS A 95 -15.17 -8.30 12.96
C HIS A 95 -13.72 -7.93 12.55
N ILE A 96 -12.94 -7.41 13.51
CA ILE A 96 -11.56 -6.90 13.32
C ILE A 96 -10.64 -7.91 12.61
N LYS A 97 -10.83 -9.21 12.88
CA LYS A 97 -10.10 -10.31 12.21
C LYS A 97 -10.11 -10.19 10.67
N TYR A 98 -11.17 -9.65 10.08
CA TYR A 98 -11.29 -9.52 8.63
C TYR A 98 -10.70 -8.21 8.08
N HIS A 99 -10.45 -7.21 8.94
CA HIS A 99 -10.00 -5.89 8.52
C HIS A 99 -8.65 -5.94 7.80
N GLY A 100 -7.72 -6.77 8.30
CA GLY A 100 -6.37 -6.91 7.72
C GLY A 100 -6.32 -7.52 6.32
N ILE A 101 -7.44 -8.09 5.82
CA ILE A 101 -7.54 -8.63 4.45
C ILE A 101 -8.52 -7.81 3.63
N ILE A 102 -9.76 -7.63 4.13
CA ILE A 102 -10.85 -7.03 3.36
C ILE A 102 -10.52 -5.59 2.99
N LEU A 103 -10.06 -4.78 3.96
CA LEU A 103 -9.87 -3.35 3.73
C LEU A 103 -8.73 -3.08 2.73
N PRO A 104 -7.50 -3.61 2.90
CA PRO A 104 -6.42 -3.40 1.93
C PRO A 104 -6.79 -3.83 0.51
N VAL A 105 -7.53 -4.94 0.37
CA VAL A 105 -8.00 -5.44 -0.92
C VAL A 105 -9.00 -4.48 -1.55
N LEU A 106 -10.04 -4.09 -0.82
CA LEU A 106 -11.07 -3.19 -1.32
C LEU A 106 -10.46 -1.85 -1.73
N THR A 107 -9.66 -1.22 -0.86
CA THR A 107 -9.02 0.06 -1.17
C THR A 107 -8.13 -0.05 -2.41
N THR A 108 -7.34 -1.11 -2.53
CA THR A 108 -6.46 -1.32 -3.69
C THR A 108 -7.27 -1.52 -4.97
N ILE A 109 -8.29 -2.38 -4.96
CA ILE A 109 -9.14 -2.65 -6.13
C ILE A 109 -9.87 -1.38 -6.57
N ILE A 110 -10.52 -0.67 -5.64
CA ILE A 110 -11.25 0.57 -5.94
C ILE A 110 -10.31 1.59 -6.58
N THR A 111 -9.11 1.75 -6.00
CA THR A 111 -8.12 2.70 -6.53
C THR A 111 -7.70 2.34 -7.96
N TRP A 112 -7.40 1.06 -8.22
CA TRP A 112 -7.05 0.61 -9.56
C TRP A 112 -8.21 0.78 -10.54
N LEU A 113 -9.44 0.44 -10.14
CA LEU A 113 -10.63 0.68 -10.96
C LEU A 113 -10.78 2.16 -11.33
N LEU A 114 -10.60 3.07 -10.37
CA LEU A 114 -10.66 4.51 -10.62
C LEU A 114 -9.57 4.98 -11.60
N ILE A 115 -8.35 4.43 -11.50
CA ILE A 115 -7.25 4.74 -12.43
C ILE A 115 -7.59 4.29 -13.86
N PHE A 116 -8.22 3.14 -14.04
CA PHE A 116 -8.59 2.63 -15.36
C PHE A 116 -9.85 3.29 -15.94
N ILE A 117 -10.81 3.69 -15.10
CA ILE A 117 -12.04 4.35 -15.53
C ILE A 117 -11.80 5.82 -15.86
N LYS A 118 -10.86 6.49 -15.19
CA LYS A 118 -10.52 7.90 -15.48
C LYS A 118 -9.90 8.02 -16.88
N LYS A 119 -10.77 8.13 -17.89
CA LYS A 119 -10.46 8.51 -19.27
C LYS A 119 -9.77 9.89 -19.28
N PRO A 120 -8.89 10.17 -20.26
CA PRO A 120 -8.07 11.37 -20.28
C PRO A 120 -8.94 12.57 -20.62
N SER A 121 -9.43 13.30 -19.61
CA SER A 121 -10.20 14.53 -19.83
C SER A 121 -9.64 15.77 -19.13
N ASP A 122 -8.61 15.66 -18.28
CA ASP A 122 -8.11 16.82 -17.53
C ASP A 122 -6.57 16.88 -17.53
N SER A 123 -5.99 17.16 -18.70
CA SER A 123 -4.63 17.71 -18.80
C SER A 123 -4.63 19.00 -19.62
N SER A 124 -5.59 19.88 -19.33
CA SER A 124 -5.63 21.25 -19.81
C SER A 124 -5.97 22.19 -18.66
N SER A 125 -4.95 22.53 -17.89
CA SER A 125 -4.85 23.78 -17.13
C SER A 125 -3.38 24.02 -16.79
#